data_AF-A0A8H6TCX6-F1
#
_entry.id   AF-A0A8H6TCX6-F1
#
_cell.length_a   1.000
_cell.length_b   1.000
_cell.length_c   1.000
_cell.angle_alpha   90.00
_cell.angle_beta   90.00
_cell.angle_gamma   90.00
#
_symmetry.space_group_name_H-M   'P 1'
#
loop_
_entity.id
_entity.type
_entity.pdbx_description
1 polymer ?
#
loop_
_entity_poly.entity_id
_entity_poly.type
_entity_poly.pdbx_seq_one_letter_code
_entity_poly.pdbx_strand_id
1 'polypeptide(L)'
;MSDVNVLSAFVLQDRLTQTPTKLSMRATTADARRPRLTITTSMPSATHQPPTQNPPFNFALTPELIAVGELVSAMKRVVNVLGTTFDSLDEQTERVTTLAPALKASEQLKKLREELSRQLMEQKLRSLEVRQMLDEAVKQSLSQQVTDHVKMVVAQKVKEKVAQELSMQIPQRLRQGIKTHKRQILEVQCSLHNSEARQHNSVLGSNSLTETLRPLLRPLPTAEQSPITRGPSPTATSATVIDEPSPTASPLFPRDLKSLFALKSEEAETLVKEYGLEHTHSPVTPLSAAGKAPIVDDSHERNLNKFMAHIGVVGLEIHTSPNSASSFPEENESPLPLIISIRRTL
;
A
#
# COMPACT_ATOMS: atom_id res chain seq x y z
N MET A 1 -51.54 -8.15 1.64
CA MET A 1 -50.15 -8.47 1.99
C MET A 1 -49.34 -7.22 1.70
N SER A 2 -49.65 -6.08 2.33
CA SER A 2 -49.39 -5.72 3.75
C SER A 2 -47.89 -5.76 4.03
N ASP A 3 -47.16 -4.74 4.46
CA ASP A 3 -47.41 -3.33 4.78
C ASP A 3 -46.02 -2.66 4.62
N VAL A 4 -45.86 -1.66 3.76
CA VAL A 4 -44.63 -0.85 3.72
C VAL A 4 -44.93 0.43 4.47
N ASN A 5 -44.64 0.36 5.76
CA ASN A 5 -44.92 1.38 6.73
C ASN A 5 -44.05 2.62 6.46
N VAL A 6 -44.73 3.68 6.05
CA VAL A 6 -44.26 5.05 6.03
C VAL A 6 -44.18 5.52 7.48
N LEU A 7 -42.99 5.76 8.02
CA LEU A 7 -42.83 6.59 9.23
C LEU A 7 -41.37 7.01 9.43
N SER A 8 -41.21 8.29 9.76
CA SER A 8 -40.04 8.92 10.38
C SER A 8 -38.94 9.47 9.46
N ALA A 9 -39.31 10.44 8.63
CA ALA A 9 -38.47 11.61 8.40
C ALA A 9 -38.63 12.57 9.58
N PHE A 10 -37.65 12.69 10.48
CA PHE A 10 -37.56 13.78 11.45
C PHE A 10 -36.10 13.96 11.92
N VAL A 11 -35.56 15.16 11.62
CA VAL A 11 -34.47 15.87 12.34
C VAL A 11 -33.03 15.35 12.17
N LEU A 12 -32.40 15.81 11.09
CA LEU A 12 -31.00 16.23 11.10
C LEU A 12 -30.99 17.75 10.97
N GLN A 13 -30.66 18.48 12.03
CA GLN A 13 -29.82 19.69 11.98
C GLN A 13 -29.72 20.28 13.41
N ASP A 14 -28.74 19.83 14.21
CA ASP A 14 -28.00 20.73 15.09
C ASP A 14 -26.87 19.98 15.81
N ARG A 15 -25.62 20.32 15.44
CA ARG A 15 -24.60 20.81 16.39
C ARG A 15 -23.24 20.91 15.71
N LEU A 16 -22.92 22.14 15.34
CA LEU A 16 -21.55 22.63 15.34
C LEU A 16 -21.02 22.70 16.78
N THR A 17 -19.70 22.60 16.87
CA THR A 17 -18.77 23.15 17.89
C THR A 17 -18.07 22.19 18.84
N GLN A 18 -16.76 22.45 18.92
CA GLN A 18 -15.83 22.33 20.05
C GLN A 18 -14.90 21.12 20.16
N THR A 19 -13.69 21.34 19.60
CA THR A 19 -12.37 21.30 20.27
C THR A 19 -12.04 20.11 21.19
N PRO A 20 -10.98 19.34 20.90
CA PRO A 20 -10.34 18.48 21.89
C PRO A 20 -9.23 19.23 22.64
N THR A 21 -9.52 19.66 23.87
CA THR A 21 -8.48 20.03 24.84
C THR A 21 -8.69 19.19 26.10
N LYS A 22 -7.81 18.20 26.31
CA LYS A 22 -7.28 17.72 27.61
C LYS A 22 -6.96 16.22 27.55
N LEU A 23 -5.67 15.89 27.59
CA LEU A 23 -5.22 14.72 28.34
C LEU A 23 -4.12 15.17 29.29
N SER A 24 -4.55 15.54 30.50
CA SER A 24 -3.69 15.77 31.65
C SER A 24 -3.38 14.39 32.24
N MET A 25 -2.10 14.01 32.19
CA MET A 25 -1.59 12.80 32.82
C MET A 25 -1.67 12.93 34.34
N ARG A 26 -2.29 11.91 34.94
CA ARG A 26 -2.42 11.70 36.38
C ARG A 26 -1.46 10.56 36.76
N ALA A 27 -0.50 10.83 37.63
CA ALA A 27 0.32 9.86 38.36
C ALA A 27 0.36 10.35 39.82
N THR A 28 -0.37 9.71 40.74
CA THR A 28 0.10 8.68 41.70
C THR A 28 1.21 9.21 42.62
N THR A 29 0.91 9.55 43.88
CA THR A 29 0.97 8.69 45.09
C THR A 29 2.27 8.92 45.89
N ALA A 30 2.13 9.46 47.11
CA ALA A 30 3.05 9.42 48.28
C ALA A 30 2.64 10.61 49.17
N ASP A 31 1.75 10.49 50.16
CA ASP A 31 1.85 9.79 51.45
C ASP A 31 3.04 10.22 52.35
N ALA A 32 2.72 10.36 53.64
CA ALA A 32 3.56 10.64 54.80
C ALA A 32 4.08 12.08 55.02
N ARG A 33 3.17 12.96 55.45
CA ARG A 33 3.50 14.06 56.39
C ARG A 33 2.85 13.76 57.74
N ARG A 34 3.65 13.69 58.81
CA ARG A 34 3.45 14.56 59.99
C ARG A 34 4.60 14.46 61.01
N PRO A 35 5.02 15.61 61.58
CA PRO A 35 6.00 15.69 62.65
C PRO A 35 5.34 15.43 64.02
N ARG A 36 6.06 14.72 64.89
CA ARG A 36 5.70 14.46 66.29
C ARG A 36 6.47 15.46 67.16
N LEU A 37 5.77 16.46 67.70
CA LEU A 37 6.30 17.37 68.71
C LEU A 37 6.06 16.75 70.09
N THR A 38 7.16 16.39 70.75
CA THR A 38 7.20 16.01 72.17
C THR A 38 7.39 17.28 73.00
N ILE A 39 6.40 17.62 73.83
CA ILE A 39 6.56 18.63 74.89
C ILE A 39 6.53 17.86 76.21
N THR A 40 7.72 17.56 76.72
CA THR A 40 7.97 17.04 78.06
C THR A 40 8.14 18.25 78.99
N THR A 41 7.09 18.58 79.75
CA THR A 41 7.17 19.59 80.82
C THR A 41 7.28 18.86 82.14
N SER A 42 8.49 18.93 82.71
CA SER A 42 8.90 18.40 84.00
C SER A 42 8.95 19.49 85.06
N MET A 43 8.77 19.06 86.34
CA MET A 43 9.16 19.70 87.62
C MET A 43 8.10 20.61 88.32
N PRO A 44 8.13 20.77 89.67
CA PRO A 44 8.99 20.12 90.68
C PRO A 44 8.25 19.50 91.89
N SER A 45 8.92 18.52 92.52
CA SER A 45 8.71 18.11 93.92
C SER A 45 9.18 19.20 94.87
N ALA A 46 8.37 19.51 95.89
CA ALA A 46 8.80 20.23 97.08
C ALA A 46 8.41 19.44 98.33
N THR A 47 9.42 18.79 98.90
CA THR A 47 9.41 18.15 100.22
C THR A 47 9.39 19.23 101.30
N HIS A 48 8.37 19.29 102.15
CA HIS A 48 8.44 20.03 103.41
C HIS A 48 7.66 19.33 104.54
N GLN A 49 8.43 18.85 105.52
CA GLN A 49 8.06 18.48 106.88
C GLN A 49 8.42 19.68 107.78
N PRO A 50 7.59 20.09 108.76
CA PRO A 50 7.97 19.85 110.17
C PRO A 50 6.74 19.64 111.11
N PRO A 51 6.96 19.37 112.43
CA PRO A 51 6.01 18.64 113.26
C PRO A 51 5.13 19.49 114.19
N THR A 52 3.99 18.88 114.53
CA THR A 52 3.18 18.91 115.77
C THR A 52 3.54 19.86 116.91
N GLN A 53 2.53 20.60 117.39
CA GLN A 53 1.97 20.51 118.76
C GLN A 53 0.77 21.47 118.89
N ASN A 54 -0.38 21.00 119.40
CA ASN A 54 -1.30 21.72 120.31
C ASN A 54 -2.63 20.95 120.60
N PRO A 55 -3.35 21.28 121.70
CA PRO A 55 -3.87 20.34 122.72
C PRO A 55 -5.36 19.94 122.57
N PRO A 56 -5.86 18.97 123.38
CA PRO A 56 -7.24 18.48 123.34
C PRO A 56 -8.22 19.42 124.05
N PHE A 57 -9.25 19.87 123.34
CA PHE A 57 -10.45 20.49 123.93
C PHE A 57 -11.60 19.46 123.94
N ASN A 58 -11.89 18.93 125.14
CA ASN A 58 -13.10 18.15 125.41
C ASN A 58 -14.29 19.10 125.56
N PHE A 59 -15.16 19.14 124.56
CA PHE A 59 -16.50 19.72 124.69
C PHE A 59 -17.50 18.60 125.01
N ALA A 60 -18.18 18.74 126.15
CA ALA A 60 -19.30 17.89 126.53
C ALA A 60 -20.47 18.12 125.55
N LEU A 61 -20.87 17.06 124.84
CA LEU A 61 -21.87 17.10 123.79
C LEU A 61 -23.27 17.31 124.35
N THR A 62 -23.90 18.41 123.93
CA THR A 62 -25.34 18.61 124.01
C THR A 62 -26.04 17.73 122.95
N PRO A 63 -27.28 17.24 123.20
CA PRO A 63 -28.01 16.36 122.26
C PRO A 63 -28.27 17.00 120.88
N GLU A 64 -28.26 18.34 120.82
CA GLU A 64 -28.32 19.09 119.57
C GLU A 64 -27.04 18.92 118.72
N LEU A 65 -25.87 18.77 119.35
CA LEU A 65 -24.61 18.51 118.65
C LEU A 65 -24.55 17.10 118.06
N ILE A 66 -25.27 16.14 118.64
CA ILE A 66 -25.42 14.78 118.10
C ILE A 66 -26.29 14.82 116.83
N ALA A 67 -27.40 15.56 116.84
CA ALA A 67 -28.24 15.76 115.65
C ALA A 67 -27.49 16.53 114.53
N VAL A 68 -26.71 17.54 114.88
CA VAL A 68 -25.81 18.23 113.93
C VAL A 68 -24.75 17.25 113.41
N GLY A 69 -24.22 16.36 114.25
CA GLY A 69 -23.28 15.31 113.86
C GLY A 69 -23.87 14.29 112.88
N GLU A 70 -25.13 13.90 113.06
CA GLU A 70 -25.88 13.05 112.12
C GLU A 70 -26.16 13.75 110.80
N LEU A 71 -26.55 15.03 110.82
CA LEU A 71 -26.75 15.85 109.62
C LEU A 71 -25.43 16.04 108.87
N VAL A 72 -24.35 16.37 109.56
CA VAL A 72 -23.01 16.50 108.97
C VAL A 72 -22.54 15.16 108.42
N SER A 73 -22.84 14.04 109.08
CA SER A 73 -22.56 12.70 108.57
C SER A 73 -23.40 12.36 107.33
N ALA A 74 -24.66 12.78 107.28
CA ALA A 74 -25.55 12.63 106.13
C ALA A 74 -25.08 13.51 104.96
N MET A 75 -24.74 14.78 105.19
CA MET A 75 -24.14 15.67 104.19
C MET A 75 -22.83 15.10 103.66
N LYS A 76 -21.96 14.55 104.52
CA LYS A 76 -20.71 13.93 104.10
C LYS A 76 -20.94 12.67 103.26
N ARG A 77 -21.98 11.88 103.57
CA ARG A 77 -22.43 10.77 102.72
C ARG A 77 -22.90 11.26 101.35
N VAL A 78 -23.73 12.31 101.30
CA VAL A 78 -24.20 12.91 100.05
C VAL A 78 -23.05 13.48 99.23
N VAL A 79 -22.09 14.17 99.86
CA VAL A 79 -20.90 14.71 99.20
C VAL A 79 -20.01 13.58 98.66
N ASN A 80 -19.83 12.49 99.41
CA ASN A 80 -19.10 11.33 98.92
C ASN A 80 -19.81 10.67 97.74
N VAL A 81 -21.15 10.54 97.79
CA VAL A 81 -21.94 10.04 96.66
C VAL A 81 -21.80 10.97 95.45
N LEU A 82 -21.91 12.29 95.63
CA LEU A 82 -21.67 13.26 94.55
C LEU A 82 -20.27 13.12 93.97
N GLY A 83 -19.24 12.98 94.81
CA GLY A 83 -17.87 12.73 94.41
C GLY A 83 -17.76 11.50 93.51
N THR A 84 -18.30 10.35 93.94
CA THR A 84 -18.30 9.13 93.13
C THR A 84 -19.10 9.26 91.83
N THR A 85 -20.18 10.05 91.81
CA THR A 85 -20.91 10.33 90.56
C THR A 85 -20.12 11.23 89.63
N PHE A 86 -19.38 12.22 90.15
CA PHE A 86 -18.49 13.06 89.34
C PHE A 86 -17.32 12.25 88.78
N ASP A 87 -16.70 11.38 89.59
CA ASP A 87 -15.64 10.48 89.12
C ASP A 87 -16.15 9.53 88.03
N SER A 88 -17.35 8.97 88.19
CA SER A 88 -17.97 8.12 87.15
C SER A 88 -18.33 8.90 85.88
N LEU A 89 -18.71 10.18 86.00
CA LEU A 89 -18.95 11.05 84.84
C LEU A 89 -17.63 11.42 84.15
N ASP A 90 -16.54 11.61 84.91
CA ASP A 90 -15.22 11.91 84.38
C ASP A 90 -14.65 10.69 83.62
N GLU A 91 -14.76 9.49 84.20
CA GLU A 91 -14.37 8.24 83.53
C GLU A 91 -15.22 8.00 82.25
N GLN A 92 -16.51 8.31 82.28
CA GLN A 92 -17.36 8.26 81.09
C GLN A 92 -16.95 9.32 80.06
N THR A 93 -16.55 10.51 80.50
CA THR A 93 -16.06 11.58 79.64
C THR A 93 -14.75 11.16 78.97
N GLU A 94 -13.83 10.52 79.69
CA GLU A 94 -12.61 9.93 79.13
C GLU A 94 -12.93 8.85 78.08
N ARG A 95 -13.90 7.97 78.36
CA ARG A 95 -14.37 6.98 77.37
C ARG A 95 -15.03 7.61 76.14
N VAL A 96 -15.74 8.72 76.28
CA VAL A 96 -16.35 9.44 75.16
C VAL A 96 -15.28 10.17 74.33
N THR A 97 -14.27 10.76 74.98
CA THR A 97 -13.15 11.41 74.27
C THR A 97 -12.30 10.40 73.50
N THR A 98 -12.12 9.18 74.01
CA THR A 98 -11.47 8.09 73.26
C THR A 98 -12.31 7.54 72.11
N LEU A 99 -13.65 7.68 72.16
CA LEU A 99 -14.55 7.32 71.05
C LEU A 99 -14.53 8.35 69.89
N ALA A 100 -14.20 9.62 70.17
CA ALA A 100 -14.26 10.68 69.18
C ALA A 100 -13.37 10.43 67.93
N PRO A 101 -12.12 9.94 68.05
CA PRO A 101 -11.32 9.51 66.90
C PRO A 101 -11.96 8.37 66.09
N ALA A 102 -12.61 7.40 66.76
CA ALA A 102 -13.26 6.27 66.09
C ALA A 102 -14.50 6.72 65.30
N LEU A 103 -15.30 7.64 65.86
CA LEU A 103 -16.43 8.25 65.15
C LEU A 103 -15.97 9.01 63.90
N LYS A 104 -14.89 9.80 64.02
CA LYS A 104 -14.30 10.51 62.89
C LYS A 104 -13.78 9.55 61.80
N ALA A 105 -13.16 8.44 62.20
CA ALA A 105 -12.71 7.41 61.26
C ALA A 105 -13.90 6.73 60.55
N SER A 106 -14.99 6.46 61.26
CA SER A 106 -16.23 5.91 60.68
C SER A 106 -16.84 6.84 59.63
N GLU A 107 -16.87 8.15 59.91
CA GLU A 107 -17.35 9.16 58.96
C GLU A 107 -16.47 9.23 57.71
N GLN A 108 -15.14 9.19 57.87
CA GLN A 108 -14.19 9.12 56.77
C GLN A 108 -14.38 7.86 55.92
N LEU A 109 -14.59 6.71 56.57
CA LEU A 109 -14.87 5.45 55.89
C LEU A 109 -16.16 5.52 55.08
N LYS A 110 -17.21 6.14 55.63
CA LYS A 110 -18.47 6.37 54.91
C LYS A 110 -18.26 7.23 53.67
N LYS A 111 -17.53 8.34 53.81
CA LYS A 111 -17.18 9.21 52.67
C LYS A 111 -16.37 8.47 51.60
N LEU A 112 -15.41 7.63 52.01
CA LEU A 112 -14.64 6.81 51.07
C LEU A 112 -15.52 5.77 50.36
N ARG A 113 -16.47 5.14 51.04
CA ARG A 113 -17.41 4.19 50.44
C ARG A 113 -18.33 4.87 49.42
N GLU A 114 -18.80 6.07 49.72
CA GLU A 114 -19.61 6.88 48.79
C GLU A 114 -18.81 7.31 47.56
N GLU A 115 -17.55 7.71 47.76
CA GLU A 115 -16.66 8.04 46.64
C GLU A 115 -16.37 6.82 45.76
N LEU A 116 -16.10 5.66 46.37
CA LEU A 116 -15.84 4.42 45.66
C LEU A 116 -17.10 3.95 44.89
N SER A 117 -18.28 4.01 45.49
CA SER A 117 -19.52 3.62 44.82
C SER A 117 -19.83 4.52 43.63
N ARG A 118 -19.56 5.83 43.75
CA ARG A 118 -19.67 6.79 42.65
C ARG A 118 -18.72 6.43 41.51
N GLN A 119 -17.45 6.15 41.81
CA GLN A 119 -16.46 5.75 40.80
C GLN A 119 -16.83 4.43 40.13
N LEU A 120 -17.34 3.45 40.88
CA LEU A 120 -17.78 2.18 40.34
C LEU A 120 -18.96 2.35 39.38
N MET A 121 -19.92 3.22 39.72
CA MET A 121 -21.05 3.55 38.83
C MET A 121 -20.58 4.22 37.54
N GLU A 122 -19.66 5.18 37.64
CA GLU A 122 -19.07 5.85 36.47
C GLU A 122 -18.29 4.88 35.59
N GLN A 123 -17.49 3.97 36.18
CA GLN A 123 -16.77 2.95 35.44
C GLN A 123 -17.72 1.97 34.74
N LYS A 124 -18.81 1.57 35.39
CA LYS A 124 -19.84 0.73 34.75
C LYS A 124 -20.47 1.43 33.55
N LEU A 125 -20.78 2.72 33.68
CA LEU A 125 -21.34 3.50 32.59
C LEU A 125 -20.37 3.58 31.40
N ARG A 126 -19.10 3.90 31.66
CA ARG A 126 -18.05 3.91 30.64
C ARG A 126 -17.87 2.55 29.99
N SER A 127 -17.92 1.47 30.76
CA SER A 127 -17.82 0.12 30.21
C SER A 127 -18.98 -0.22 29.28
N LEU A 128 -20.19 0.28 29.55
CA LEU A 128 -21.33 0.08 28.66
C LEU A 128 -21.20 0.90 27.37
N GLU A 129 -20.75 2.15 27.48
CA GLU A 129 -20.49 3.02 26.32
C GLU A 129 -19.43 2.42 25.40
N VAL A 130 -18.31 1.95 25.97
CA VAL A 130 -17.25 1.29 25.18
C VAL A 130 -17.76 0.02 24.51
N ARG A 131 -18.58 -0.79 25.19
CA ARG A 131 -19.20 -1.98 24.57
C ARG A 131 -20.10 -1.60 23.40
N GLN A 132 -20.93 -0.58 23.56
CA GLN A 132 -21.82 -0.13 22.50
C GLN A 132 -21.05 0.40 21.28
N MET A 133 -20.00 1.19 21.51
CA MET A 133 -19.11 1.66 20.45
C MET A 133 -18.41 0.50 19.73
N LEU A 134 -17.95 -0.50 20.49
CA LEU A 134 -17.29 -1.67 19.92
C LEU A 134 -18.26 -2.50 19.08
N ASP A 135 -19.48 -2.75 19.56
CA ASP A 135 -20.50 -3.49 18.82
C ASP A 135 -20.84 -2.80 17.49
N GLU A 136 -21.01 -1.48 17.50
CA GLU A 136 -21.29 -0.72 16.28
C GLU A 136 -20.09 -0.72 15.33
N ALA A 137 -18.87 -0.53 15.83
CA ALA A 137 -17.66 -0.56 15.02
C ALA A 137 -17.42 -1.94 14.39
N VAL A 138 -17.64 -3.03 15.14
CA VAL A 138 -17.52 -4.41 14.64
C VAL A 138 -18.58 -4.68 13.58
N LYS A 139 -19.84 -4.27 13.81
CA LYS A 139 -20.94 -4.44 12.85
C LYS A 139 -20.66 -3.69 11.54
N GLN A 140 -20.17 -2.46 11.62
CA GLN A 140 -19.81 -1.66 10.44
C GLN A 140 -18.64 -2.30 9.67
N SER A 141 -17.57 -2.67 10.38
CA SER A 141 -16.40 -3.31 9.79
C SER A 141 -16.75 -4.63 9.10
N LEU A 142 -17.53 -5.48 9.77
CA LEU A 142 -17.94 -6.77 9.22
C LEU A 142 -18.87 -6.61 8.01
N SER A 143 -19.84 -5.69 8.07
CA SER A 143 -20.74 -5.40 6.94
C SER A 143 -19.95 -4.92 5.71
N GLN A 144 -18.97 -4.05 5.93
CA GLN A 144 -18.09 -3.56 4.87
C GLN A 144 -17.25 -4.70 4.28
N GLN A 145 -16.60 -5.49 5.12
CA GLN A 145 -15.76 -6.61 4.68
C GLN A 145 -16.57 -7.66 3.89
N VAL A 146 -17.78 -8.00 4.35
CA VAL A 146 -18.68 -8.93 3.64
C VAL A 146 -19.08 -8.33 2.30
N THR A 147 -19.45 -7.06 2.25
CA THR A 147 -19.83 -6.38 1.00
C THR A 147 -18.69 -6.40 -0.02
N ASP A 148 -17.48 -6.10 0.41
CA ASP A 148 -16.31 -6.06 -0.47
C ASP A 148 -15.91 -7.47 -0.94
N HIS A 149 -15.98 -8.46 -0.05
CA HIS A 149 -15.74 -9.85 -0.42
C HIS A 149 -16.78 -10.37 -1.42
N VAL A 150 -18.07 -10.10 -1.21
CA VAL A 150 -19.14 -10.48 -2.14
C VAL A 150 -18.95 -9.80 -3.50
N LYS A 151 -18.65 -8.49 -3.53
CA LYS A 151 -18.37 -7.78 -4.79
C LYS A 151 -17.24 -8.43 -5.58
N MET A 152 -16.14 -8.77 -4.91
CA MET A 152 -14.99 -9.44 -5.52
C MET A 152 -15.37 -10.82 -6.09
N VAL A 153 -16.02 -11.67 -5.28
CA VAL A 153 -16.42 -13.02 -5.71
C VAL A 153 -17.42 -12.96 -6.86
N VAL A 154 -18.40 -12.06 -6.80
CA VAL A 154 -19.38 -11.86 -7.87
C VAL A 154 -18.71 -11.37 -9.15
N ALA A 155 -17.81 -10.37 -9.07
CA ALA A 155 -17.09 -9.87 -10.24
C ALA A 155 -16.28 -10.98 -10.92
N GLN A 156 -15.59 -11.81 -10.14
CA GLN A 156 -14.84 -12.95 -10.66
C GLN A 156 -15.77 -13.99 -11.31
N LYS A 157 -16.88 -14.34 -10.65
CA LYS A 157 -17.83 -15.34 -11.18
C LYS A 157 -18.54 -14.85 -12.43
N VAL A 158 -18.89 -13.57 -12.50
CA VAL A 158 -19.46 -12.93 -13.68
C VAL A 158 -18.44 -12.96 -14.82
N LYS A 159 -17.18 -12.58 -14.60
CA LYS A 159 -16.13 -12.65 -15.62
C LYS A 159 -15.97 -14.06 -16.20
N GLU A 160 -15.91 -15.07 -15.34
CA GLU A 160 -15.82 -16.49 -15.75
C GLU A 160 -17.03 -16.93 -16.57
N LYS A 161 -18.25 -16.68 -16.06
CA LYS A 161 -19.48 -17.07 -16.75
C LYS A 161 -19.65 -16.33 -18.07
N VAL A 162 -19.34 -15.04 -18.11
CA VAL A 162 -19.38 -14.26 -19.36
C VAL A 162 -18.37 -14.80 -20.36
N ALA A 163 -17.14 -15.13 -19.94
CA ALA A 163 -16.14 -15.72 -20.84
C ALA A 163 -16.58 -17.09 -21.40
N GLN A 164 -17.20 -17.93 -20.57
CA GLN A 164 -17.75 -19.23 -20.96
C GLN A 164 -18.96 -19.08 -21.89
N GLU A 165 -19.87 -18.17 -21.58
CA GLU A 165 -21.04 -17.93 -22.41
C GLU A 165 -20.64 -17.35 -23.77
N LEU A 166 -19.68 -16.41 -23.79
CA LEU A 166 -19.12 -15.88 -25.04
C LEU A 166 -18.38 -16.96 -25.85
N SER A 167 -17.77 -17.97 -25.22
CA SER A 167 -17.14 -19.08 -25.94
C SER A 167 -18.16 -20.05 -26.54
N MET A 168 -19.31 -20.23 -25.88
CA MET A 168 -20.44 -21.01 -26.39
C MET A 168 -21.21 -20.30 -27.50
N GLN A 169 -21.53 -19.02 -27.30
CA GLN A 169 -22.39 -18.25 -28.21
C GLN A 169 -21.69 -17.80 -29.49
N ILE A 170 -20.36 -17.56 -29.45
CA ILE A 170 -19.61 -17.15 -30.64
C ILE A 170 -19.01 -18.41 -31.28
N PRO A 171 -19.55 -18.89 -32.42
CA PRO A 171 -19.06 -20.11 -33.04
C PRO A 171 -17.57 -19.99 -33.38
N GLN A 172 -16.81 -21.07 -33.15
CA GLN A 172 -15.38 -21.11 -33.42
C GLN A 172 -15.05 -20.72 -34.88
N ARG A 173 -15.92 -21.10 -35.83
CA ARG A 173 -15.82 -20.72 -37.24
C ARG A 173 -15.83 -19.21 -37.46
N LEU A 174 -16.69 -18.47 -36.74
CA LEU A 174 -16.77 -17.02 -36.87
C LEU A 174 -15.53 -16.34 -36.27
N ARG A 175 -15.04 -16.84 -35.12
CA ARG A 175 -13.78 -16.35 -34.52
C ARG A 175 -12.59 -16.54 -35.47
N GLN A 176 -12.51 -17.71 -36.10
CA GLN A 176 -11.47 -17.99 -37.08
C GLN A 176 -11.64 -17.11 -38.33
N GLY A 177 -12.87 -16.93 -38.81
CA GLY A 177 -13.17 -16.04 -39.93
C GLY A 177 -12.73 -14.59 -39.68
N ILE A 178 -13.04 -14.03 -38.51
CA ILE A 178 -12.61 -12.68 -38.14
C ILE A 178 -11.09 -12.55 -38.12
N LYS A 179 -10.37 -13.55 -37.58
CA LYS A 179 -8.90 -13.56 -37.60
C LYS A 179 -8.36 -13.61 -39.03
N THR A 180 -8.92 -14.48 -39.87
CA THR A 180 -8.52 -14.59 -41.27
C THR A 180 -8.77 -13.28 -42.02
N HIS A 181 -9.94 -12.67 -41.85
CA HIS A 181 -10.26 -11.39 -42.50
C HIS A 181 -9.39 -10.24 -41.97
N LYS A 182 -9.14 -10.17 -40.66
CA LYS A 182 -8.22 -9.17 -40.08
C LYS A 182 -6.83 -9.30 -40.70
N ARG A 183 -6.31 -10.52 -40.79
CA ARG A 183 -5.03 -10.79 -41.45
C ARG A 183 -5.05 -10.39 -42.92
N GLN A 184 -6.09 -10.76 -43.68
CA GLN A 184 -6.25 -10.38 -45.09
C GLN A 184 -6.26 -8.86 -45.27
N ILE A 185 -6.96 -8.13 -44.40
CA ILE A 185 -6.99 -6.66 -44.43
C ILE A 185 -5.59 -6.09 -44.18
N LEU A 186 -4.86 -6.59 -43.18
CA LEU A 186 -3.49 -6.16 -42.90
C LEU A 186 -2.54 -6.48 -44.05
N GLU A 187 -2.72 -7.63 -44.71
CA GLU A 187 -1.94 -8.04 -45.88
C GLU A 187 -2.19 -7.12 -47.07
N VAL A 188 -3.45 -6.79 -47.35
CA VAL A 188 -3.83 -5.83 -48.40
C VAL A 188 -3.29 -4.44 -48.09
N GLN A 189 -3.41 -3.96 -46.84
CA GLN A 189 -2.87 -2.68 -46.42
C GLN A 189 -1.35 -2.62 -46.57
N CYS A 190 -0.65 -3.68 -46.16
CA CYS A 190 0.79 -3.81 -46.33
C CYS A 190 1.18 -3.82 -47.81
N SER A 191 0.46 -4.58 -48.64
CA SER A 191 0.69 -4.63 -50.09
C SER A 191 0.45 -3.28 -50.77
N LEU A 192 -0.57 -2.53 -50.35
CA LEU A 192 -0.88 -1.21 -50.89
C LEU A 192 0.21 -0.21 -50.50
N HIS A 193 0.57 -0.15 -49.22
CA HIS A 193 1.67 0.68 -48.73
C HIS A 193 2.98 0.37 -49.45
N ASN A 194 3.31 -0.92 -49.63
CA ASN A 194 4.51 -1.34 -50.32
C ASN A 194 4.49 -1.00 -51.81
N SER A 195 3.33 -1.10 -52.47
CA SER A 195 3.17 -0.68 -53.87
C SER A 195 3.38 0.82 -54.02
N GLU A 196 2.81 1.63 -53.12
CA GLU A 196 2.99 3.08 -53.10
C GLU A 196 4.44 3.47 -52.80
N ALA A 197 5.08 2.82 -51.82
CA ALA A 197 6.49 3.04 -51.49
C ALA A 197 7.40 2.70 -52.67
N ARG A 198 7.14 1.58 -53.37
CA ARG A 198 7.88 1.21 -54.60
C ARG A 198 7.69 2.23 -55.70
N GLN A 199 6.47 2.71 -55.92
CA GLN A 199 6.20 3.73 -56.91
C GLN A 199 6.99 5.00 -56.61
N HIS A 200 7.00 5.46 -55.36
CA HIS A 200 7.78 6.62 -54.93
C HIS A 200 9.29 6.40 -55.15
N ASN A 201 9.80 5.25 -54.71
CA ASN A 201 11.22 4.91 -54.83
C ASN A 201 11.66 4.74 -56.30
N SER A 202 10.76 4.35 -57.21
CA SER A 202 11.06 4.22 -58.64
C SER A 202 11.32 5.55 -59.35
N VAL A 203 10.78 6.64 -58.81
CA VAL A 203 11.00 8.00 -59.34
C VAL A 203 12.40 8.51 -58.95
N LEU A 204 13.02 7.91 -57.91
CA LEU A 204 14.35 8.28 -57.46
C LEU A 204 15.39 7.83 -58.48
N GLY A 205 15.81 8.76 -59.32
CA GLY A 205 16.90 8.57 -60.28
C GLY A 205 18.28 8.72 -59.64
N SER A 206 19.32 8.51 -60.44
CA SER A 206 20.73 8.63 -60.05
C SER A 206 21.12 10.01 -59.52
N ASN A 207 20.34 11.04 -59.86
CA ASN A 207 20.58 12.43 -59.43
C ASN A 207 20.01 12.71 -58.03
N SER A 208 19.19 11.82 -57.47
CA SER A 208 18.46 11.99 -56.21
C SER A 208 19.05 11.13 -55.07
N LEU A 209 20.38 11.05 -54.96
CA LEU A 209 21.06 10.21 -53.95
C LEU A 209 20.72 10.56 -52.49
N THR A 210 20.32 11.80 -52.23
CA THR A 210 19.99 12.33 -50.90
C THR A 210 18.48 12.37 -50.62
N GLU A 211 17.65 11.98 -51.59
CA GLU A 211 16.20 11.97 -51.43
C GLU A 211 15.77 10.76 -50.57
N THR A 212 14.74 10.95 -49.75
CA THR A 212 14.36 9.97 -48.74
C THR A 212 13.61 8.78 -49.34
N LEU A 213 14.11 7.58 -49.05
CA LEU A 213 13.45 6.34 -49.41
C LEU A 213 12.23 6.11 -48.53
N ARG A 214 11.11 5.71 -49.13
CA ARG A 214 9.94 5.27 -48.37
C ARG A 214 10.14 3.82 -47.89
N PRO A 215 10.01 3.55 -46.58
CA PRO A 215 10.21 2.22 -46.04
C PRO A 215 9.11 1.25 -46.45
N LEU A 216 9.51 0.06 -46.88
CA LEU A 216 8.61 -1.05 -47.12
C LEU A 216 8.31 -1.77 -45.80
N LEU A 217 7.04 -2.11 -45.61
CA LEU A 217 6.60 -2.94 -44.50
C LEU A 217 6.95 -4.41 -44.79
N ARG A 218 7.36 -5.13 -43.74
CA ARG A 218 7.70 -6.55 -43.84
C ARG A 218 6.44 -7.38 -44.10
N PRO A 219 6.55 -8.51 -44.84
CA PRO A 219 5.43 -9.43 -44.99
C PRO A 219 4.98 -9.93 -43.62
N LEU A 220 3.67 -10.04 -43.42
CA LEU A 220 3.13 -10.60 -42.18
C LEU A 220 3.65 -12.03 -42.01
N PRO A 221 4.15 -12.40 -40.82
CA PRO A 221 4.62 -13.76 -40.59
C PRO A 221 3.46 -14.72 -40.86
N THR A 222 3.68 -15.65 -41.79
CA THR A 222 2.67 -16.69 -42.03
C THR A 222 2.53 -17.51 -40.75
N ALA A 223 1.33 -18.01 -40.43
CA ALA A 223 1.09 -18.79 -39.22
C ALA A 223 2.07 -19.99 -39.06
N GLU A 224 2.59 -20.50 -40.18
CA GLU A 224 3.61 -21.56 -40.26
C GLU A 224 5.03 -21.11 -39.89
N GLN A 225 5.34 -19.81 -39.95
CA GLN A 225 6.66 -19.23 -39.69
C GLN A 225 6.83 -18.72 -38.25
N SER A 226 5.76 -18.74 -37.46
CA SER A 226 5.87 -18.43 -36.03
C SER A 226 6.54 -19.62 -35.32
N PRO A 227 7.69 -19.43 -34.63
CA PRO A 227 8.30 -20.49 -33.85
C PRO A 227 7.27 -21.04 -32.88
N ILE A 228 6.93 -22.32 -33.01
CA ILE A 228 6.12 -23.03 -32.03
C ILE A 228 6.96 -23.12 -30.77
N THR A 229 6.94 -22.07 -29.94
CA THR A 229 7.49 -22.12 -28.59
C THR A 229 6.62 -23.08 -27.80
N ARG A 230 6.93 -24.38 -27.85
CA ARG A 230 6.36 -25.43 -27.01
C ARG A 230 6.83 -25.21 -25.57
N GLY A 231 6.27 -24.22 -24.88
CA GLY A 231 6.37 -24.08 -23.44
C GLY A 231 5.12 -24.68 -22.79
N PRO A 232 5.24 -25.65 -21.87
CA PRO A 232 4.13 -26.05 -21.03
C PRO A 232 3.94 -24.99 -19.93
N SER A 233 2.91 -24.16 -20.04
CA SER A 233 2.42 -23.37 -18.90
C SER A 233 0.90 -23.44 -18.84
N PRO A 234 0.33 -24.20 -17.89
CA PRO A 234 -1.08 -24.11 -17.55
C PRO A 234 -1.26 -23.08 -16.45
N THR A 235 -1.54 -21.83 -16.81
CA THR A 235 -2.24 -20.93 -15.89
C THR A 235 -3.23 -20.04 -16.62
N ALA A 236 -4.44 -20.08 -16.09
CA ALA A 236 -5.70 -19.59 -16.62
C ALA A 236 -5.75 -18.10 -16.98
N THR A 237 -6.46 -17.85 -18.09
CA THR A 237 -7.44 -16.76 -18.25
C THR A 237 -6.92 -15.32 -18.13
N SER A 238 -6.38 -14.84 -19.25
CA SER A 238 -6.75 -13.51 -19.74
C SER A 238 -7.06 -13.66 -21.22
N ALA A 239 -8.22 -13.15 -21.64
CA ALA A 239 -8.57 -13.00 -23.05
C ALA A 239 -7.54 -12.04 -23.65
N THR A 240 -6.40 -12.59 -24.09
CA THR A 240 -5.41 -11.87 -24.85
C THR A 240 -6.11 -11.49 -26.14
N VAL A 241 -6.45 -10.20 -26.24
CA VAL A 241 -6.63 -9.56 -27.53
C VAL A 241 -5.42 -10.02 -28.34
N ILE A 242 -5.69 -10.83 -29.37
CA ILE A 242 -4.66 -11.24 -30.32
C ILE A 242 -4.38 -9.98 -31.12
N ASP A 243 -3.52 -9.16 -30.53
CA ASP A 243 -2.95 -7.99 -31.15
C ASP A 243 -1.89 -8.54 -32.11
N GLU A 244 -2.39 -8.97 -33.26
CA GLU A 244 -1.58 -9.28 -34.43
C GLU A 244 -0.68 -8.06 -34.66
N PRO A 245 0.65 -8.21 -34.50
CA PRO A 245 1.55 -7.06 -34.48
C PRO A 245 1.39 -6.30 -35.78
N SER A 246 1.21 -4.98 -35.66
CA SER A 246 1.07 -4.11 -36.83
C SER A 246 2.27 -4.28 -37.76
N PRO A 247 2.07 -4.30 -39.09
CA PRO A 247 3.15 -4.45 -40.04
C PRO A 247 4.15 -3.30 -39.81
N THR A 248 5.37 -3.66 -39.42
CA THR A 248 6.43 -2.72 -39.04
C THR A 248 7.59 -2.86 -40.01
N ALA A 249 8.11 -1.73 -40.48
CA ALA A 249 9.30 -1.68 -41.34
C ALA A 249 10.52 -2.26 -40.61
N SER A 250 11.52 -2.71 -41.39
CA SER A 250 12.81 -3.13 -40.81
C SER A 250 13.50 -1.95 -40.14
N PRO A 251 14.07 -2.10 -38.92
CA PRO A 251 14.86 -1.04 -38.30
C PRO A 251 16.15 -0.73 -39.09
N LEU A 252 16.59 -1.65 -39.95
CA LEU A 252 17.76 -1.51 -40.82
C LEU A 252 17.40 -0.88 -42.18
N PHE A 253 16.15 -0.46 -42.39
CA PHE A 253 15.76 0.13 -43.67
C PHE A 253 16.49 1.48 -43.87
N PRO A 254 17.25 1.65 -44.98
CA PRO A 254 18.03 2.85 -45.22
C PRO A 254 17.14 4.06 -45.48
N ARG A 255 17.57 5.24 -45.03
CA ARG A 255 16.79 6.47 -45.17
C ARG A 255 16.90 7.07 -46.57
N ASP A 256 17.99 6.82 -47.28
CA ASP A 256 18.33 7.40 -48.59
C ASP A 256 19.21 6.42 -49.39
N LEU A 257 19.37 6.67 -50.69
CA LEU A 257 20.21 5.81 -51.56
C LEU A 257 21.67 5.82 -51.11
N LYS A 258 22.15 6.95 -50.55
CA LYS A 258 23.51 7.03 -50.01
C LYS A 258 23.74 6.07 -48.83
N SER A 259 22.82 6.01 -47.86
CA SER A 259 22.91 5.05 -46.76
C SER A 259 22.75 3.61 -47.24
N LEU A 260 21.92 3.38 -48.26
CA LEU A 260 21.77 2.07 -48.90
C LEU A 260 23.10 1.54 -49.47
N PHE A 261 23.85 2.37 -50.21
CA PHE A 261 25.18 2.00 -50.73
C PHE A 261 26.27 1.92 -49.67
N ALA A 262 26.04 2.53 -48.49
CA ALA A 262 26.97 2.46 -47.36
C ALA A 262 26.71 1.28 -46.42
N LEU A 263 25.67 0.48 -46.67
CA LEU A 263 25.36 -0.70 -45.87
C LEU A 263 26.47 -1.74 -45.96
N LYS A 264 26.74 -2.42 -44.85
CA LYS A 264 27.69 -3.54 -44.82
C LYS A 264 27.10 -4.78 -45.50
N SER A 265 27.97 -5.70 -45.90
CA SER A 265 27.59 -7.00 -46.48
C SER A 265 26.58 -7.75 -45.60
N GLU A 266 26.83 -7.83 -44.29
CA GLU A 266 25.97 -8.50 -43.31
C GLU A 266 24.58 -7.84 -43.16
N GLU A 267 24.53 -6.50 -43.21
CA GLU A 267 23.29 -5.73 -43.09
C GLU A 267 22.42 -5.90 -44.34
N ALA A 268 23.04 -5.88 -45.52
CA ALA A 268 22.37 -6.14 -46.79
C ALA A 268 21.80 -7.57 -46.86
N GLU A 269 22.56 -8.57 -46.39
CA GLU A 269 22.07 -9.96 -46.29
C GLU A 269 20.89 -10.07 -45.31
N THR A 270 20.97 -9.41 -44.16
CA THR A 270 19.90 -9.38 -43.17
C THR A 270 18.62 -8.78 -43.76
N LEU A 271 18.71 -7.69 -44.52
CA LEU A 271 17.56 -7.10 -45.22
C LEU A 271 16.97 -8.05 -46.25
N VAL A 272 17.80 -8.67 -47.10
CA VAL A 272 17.33 -9.66 -48.09
C VAL A 272 16.58 -10.81 -47.41
N LYS A 273 17.04 -11.25 -46.24
CA LYS A 273 16.39 -12.29 -45.44
C LYS A 273 15.08 -11.82 -44.80
N GLU A 274 15.07 -10.66 -44.16
CA GLU A 274 13.86 -10.11 -43.50
C GLU A 274 12.70 -9.86 -44.48
N TYR A 275 13.02 -9.48 -45.72
CA TYR A 275 12.03 -9.29 -46.78
C TYR A 275 11.75 -10.58 -47.58
N GLY A 276 12.31 -11.72 -47.16
CA GLY A 276 12.06 -13.03 -47.77
C GLY A 276 12.59 -13.18 -49.21
N LEU A 277 13.58 -12.39 -49.59
CA LEU A 277 14.12 -12.36 -50.94
C LEU A 277 15.10 -13.51 -51.19
N GLU A 278 15.62 -14.17 -50.17
CA GLU A 278 16.65 -15.23 -50.27
C GLU A 278 16.30 -16.36 -51.28
N HIS A 279 15.01 -16.71 -51.43
CA HIS A 279 14.55 -17.89 -52.18
C HIS A 279 14.24 -17.68 -53.67
N THR A 280 14.53 -16.52 -54.27
CA THR A 280 14.39 -16.38 -55.72
C THR A 280 15.52 -17.16 -56.40
N HIS A 281 15.30 -18.46 -56.63
CA HIS A 281 16.17 -19.30 -57.45
C HIS A 281 16.31 -18.66 -58.83
N SER A 282 17.37 -17.88 -59.02
CA SER A 282 17.82 -17.55 -60.36
C SER A 282 18.19 -18.89 -61.00
N PRO A 283 17.58 -19.29 -62.13
CA PRO A 283 17.88 -20.56 -62.79
C PRO A 283 19.35 -20.53 -63.17
N VAL A 284 20.17 -21.22 -62.37
CA VAL A 284 21.59 -21.37 -62.60
C VAL A 284 21.74 -22.22 -63.84
N THR A 285 22.15 -21.63 -64.96
CA THR A 285 22.66 -22.37 -66.11
C THR A 285 23.95 -23.06 -65.66
N PRO A 286 23.99 -24.39 -65.47
CA PRO A 286 25.17 -25.05 -64.95
C PRO A 286 26.10 -25.37 -66.14
N LEU A 287 26.95 -24.42 -66.53
CA LEU A 287 27.96 -24.69 -67.56
C LEU A 287 29.24 -23.88 -67.33
N SER A 288 30.02 -24.24 -66.30
CA SER A 288 31.48 -24.09 -66.29
C SER A 288 32.04 -24.68 -65.00
N ALA A 289 32.52 -25.93 -65.09
CA ALA A 289 33.36 -26.54 -64.08
C ALA A 289 34.82 -26.39 -64.56
N ALA A 290 35.59 -25.49 -63.93
CA ALA A 290 37.04 -25.61 -63.70
C ALA A 290 37.62 -24.22 -63.40
N GLY A 291 37.96 -23.96 -62.13
CA GLY A 291 38.72 -22.77 -61.74
C GLY A 291 38.34 -22.29 -60.36
N LYS A 292 39.01 -22.83 -59.34
CA LYS A 292 38.88 -22.40 -57.94
C LYS A 292 39.58 -21.04 -57.77
N ALA A 293 38.92 -19.97 -58.21
CA ALA A 293 39.28 -18.60 -57.89
C ALA A 293 38.66 -18.18 -56.54
N PRO A 294 39.28 -17.25 -55.79
CA PRO A 294 38.75 -16.78 -54.52
C PRO A 294 37.37 -16.15 -54.72
N ILE A 295 36.41 -16.58 -53.89
CA ILE A 295 35.03 -16.12 -53.82
C ILE A 295 35.08 -14.71 -53.22
N VAL A 296 35.37 -13.71 -54.05
CA VAL A 296 35.42 -12.30 -53.65
C VAL A 296 34.00 -11.75 -53.79
N ASP A 297 33.42 -11.39 -52.64
CA ASP A 297 32.33 -10.44 -52.30
C ASP A 297 31.20 -10.06 -53.30
N ASP A 298 31.00 -10.80 -54.38
CA ASP A 298 29.87 -10.62 -55.32
C ASP A 298 28.51 -10.81 -54.63
N SER A 299 28.50 -11.37 -53.41
CA SER A 299 27.30 -11.54 -52.61
C SER A 299 26.72 -10.21 -52.12
N HIS A 300 27.56 -9.23 -51.74
CA HIS A 300 27.07 -7.94 -51.25
C HIS A 300 26.33 -7.17 -52.35
N GLU A 301 27.01 -6.98 -53.49
CA GLU A 301 26.44 -6.27 -54.64
C GLU A 301 25.18 -6.97 -55.14
N ARG A 302 25.20 -8.31 -55.23
CA ARG A 302 24.04 -9.09 -55.65
C ARG A 302 22.86 -8.92 -54.68
N ASN A 303 23.12 -8.92 -53.37
CA ASN A 303 22.10 -8.68 -52.34
C ASN A 303 21.54 -7.25 -52.44
N LEU A 304 22.40 -6.27 -52.70
CA LEU A 304 22.02 -4.86 -52.80
C LEU A 304 21.19 -4.60 -54.07
N ASN A 305 21.64 -5.08 -55.22
CA ASN A 305 20.89 -5.01 -56.47
C ASN A 305 19.53 -5.72 -56.36
N LYS A 306 19.47 -6.86 -55.67
CA LYS A 306 18.22 -7.59 -55.40
C LYS A 306 17.27 -6.81 -54.49
N PHE A 307 17.80 -6.18 -53.45
CA PHE A 307 17.01 -5.34 -52.56
C PHE A 307 16.53 -4.06 -53.27
N MET A 308 17.40 -3.39 -54.04
CA MET A 308 17.06 -2.23 -54.88
C MET A 308 15.90 -2.53 -55.83
N ALA A 309 15.97 -3.67 -56.53
CA ALA A 309 14.87 -4.14 -57.37
C ALA A 309 13.57 -4.36 -56.56
N HIS A 310 13.66 -4.90 -55.34
CA HIS A 310 12.49 -5.14 -54.48
C HIS A 310 11.86 -3.86 -53.92
N ILE A 311 12.67 -2.85 -53.57
CA ILE A 311 12.17 -1.55 -53.09
C ILE A 311 11.70 -0.63 -54.23
N GLY A 312 11.83 -1.07 -55.49
CA GLY A 312 11.33 -0.37 -56.67
C GLY A 312 12.33 0.63 -57.28
N VAL A 313 13.57 0.67 -56.82
CA VAL A 313 14.62 1.52 -57.42
C VAL A 313 15.08 0.85 -58.71
N VAL A 314 14.64 1.39 -59.84
CA VAL A 314 14.93 0.88 -61.19
C VAL A 314 15.95 1.76 -61.91
N GLY A 315 16.79 1.14 -62.75
CA GLY A 315 17.75 1.85 -63.61
C GLY A 315 19.12 2.13 -62.99
N LEU A 316 19.31 1.78 -61.71
CA LEU A 316 20.60 1.77 -61.04
C LEU A 316 21.06 0.32 -60.86
N GLU A 317 22.12 -0.07 -61.56
CA GLU A 317 22.82 -1.32 -61.31
C GLU A 317 24.20 -0.98 -60.77
N ILE A 318 24.55 -1.58 -59.63
CA ILE A 318 25.92 -1.58 -59.14
C ILE A 318 26.61 -2.71 -59.91
N HIS A 319 27.74 -2.38 -60.52
CA HIS A 319 28.63 -3.37 -61.12
C HIS A 319 29.99 -3.32 -60.40
N THR A 320 30.41 -4.45 -59.85
CA THR A 320 31.80 -4.69 -59.48
C THR A 320 32.55 -4.68 -60.79
N SER A 321 33.32 -3.62 -61.04
CA SER A 321 34.23 -3.62 -62.17
C SER A 321 35.15 -4.84 -61.99
N PRO A 322 35.14 -5.81 -62.93
CA PRO A 322 36.02 -6.97 -62.84
C PRO A 322 37.44 -6.45 -63.01
N ASN A 323 38.06 -6.17 -61.86
CA ASN A 323 39.44 -5.87 -61.59
C ASN A 323 40.30 -5.56 -62.83
N SER A 324 40.64 -4.28 -62.97
CA SER A 324 41.93 -3.88 -63.54
C SER A 324 43.02 -4.55 -62.71
N ALA A 325 43.42 -5.77 -63.09
CA ALA A 325 44.55 -6.49 -62.51
C ALA A 325 45.85 -5.72 -62.79
N SER A 326 46.04 -4.63 -62.05
CA SER A 326 47.23 -3.80 -62.01
C SER A 326 47.99 -4.25 -60.79
N SER A 327 48.94 -5.15 -61.02
CA SER A 327 49.98 -5.57 -60.09
C SER A 327 50.71 -4.36 -59.49
N PHE A 328 50.30 -3.89 -58.32
CA PHE A 328 51.11 -3.01 -57.48
C PHE A 328 50.94 -3.41 -56.01
N PRO A 329 52.05 -3.59 -55.27
CA PRO A 329 52.00 -3.94 -53.87
C PRO A 329 51.87 -2.70 -52.99
N GLU A 330 51.31 -2.96 -51.80
CA GLU A 330 51.47 -2.23 -50.55
C GLU A 330 50.61 -0.99 -50.23
N GLU A 331 49.80 -1.23 -49.18
CA GLU A 331 49.48 -0.34 -48.05
C GLU A 331 48.76 0.98 -48.34
N ASN A 332 47.46 0.89 -48.59
CA ASN A 332 46.48 1.76 -47.91
C ASN A 332 45.05 1.22 -48.09
N GLU A 333 44.40 0.79 -47.01
CA GLU A 333 42.98 0.41 -47.01
C GLU A 333 42.11 1.66 -47.23
N SER A 334 41.88 2.01 -48.49
CA SER A 334 40.80 2.93 -48.88
C SER A 334 39.76 2.13 -49.67
N PRO A 335 38.47 2.19 -49.29
CA PRO A 335 37.43 1.47 -50.00
C PRO A 335 37.37 1.94 -51.46
N LEU A 336 37.43 0.98 -52.39
CA LEU A 336 37.42 1.22 -53.84
C LEU A 336 36.17 2.00 -54.26
N PRO A 337 36.27 2.88 -55.27
CA PRO A 337 35.12 3.65 -55.76
C PRO A 337 34.10 2.73 -56.46
N LEU A 338 32.88 2.68 -55.93
CA LEU A 338 31.73 2.01 -56.57
C LEU A 338 31.36 2.75 -57.86
N ILE A 339 31.31 2.03 -58.98
CA ILE A 339 30.87 2.57 -60.27
C ILE A 339 29.36 2.32 -60.41
N ILE A 340 28.57 3.39 -60.36
CA ILE A 340 27.12 3.35 -60.55
C ILE A 340 26.82 3.54 -62.04
N SER A 341 26.23 2.53 -62.69
CA SER A 341 25.84 2.61 -64.10
C SER A 341 24.33 2.87 -64.25
N ILE A 342 23.97 3.76 -65.17
CA ILE A 342 22.57 4.10 -65.47
C ILE A 342 22.12 3.32 -66.71
N ARG A 343 21.12 2.44 -66.56
CA ARG A 343 20.44 1.87 -67.72
C ARG A 343 19.39 2.85 -68.22
N ARG A 344 19.63 3.50 -69.36
CA ARG A 344 18.57 4.17 -70.12
C ARG A 344 17.71 3.10 -70.79
N THR A 345 16.53 2.84 -70.23
CA THR A 345 15.47 2.14 -70.96
C THR A 345 14.98 3.08 -72.06
N LEU A 346 15.25 2.71 -73.31
CA LEU A 346 14.71 3.38 -74.50
C LEU A 346 13.24 3.00 -74.73
#